data_AF-A0A7S2UYK5-F1
#
_entry.id   AF-A0A7S2UYK5-F1
#
_cell.length_a   1.000
_cell.length_b   1.000
_cell.length_c   1.000
_cell.angle_alpha   90.00
_cell.angle_beta   90.00
_cell.angle_gamma   90.00
#
_symmetry.space_group_name_H-M   'P 1'
#
loop_
_entity.id
_entity.type
_entity.pdbx_description
1 polymer ?
#
loop_
_entity_poly.entity_id
_entity_poly.type
_entity_poly.pdbx_seq_one_letter_code
_entity_poly.pdbx_strand_id
1 'polypeptide(L)'
;EIRPQCETVLNALNKNFQGAGWKQFQRRLGELRPLKSHLSEVQSTVQDVRRALYDVLVSDEDMAAMYLTSKRDTGKDRAISDHTEVEEMFENYLMQVEFVAHDVQEYQKSIKNIEEGIELELDVVRNTMLRMELMLSVGSIVVACGALFTGLFGMNLLSHLENNASMFYVVSLFIFGGMAFALSKVVMYCRTEGIL
;
A
#
# COMPACT_ATOMS: atom_id res chain seq x y z
N GLU A 1 25.75 9.42 -6.73
CA GLU A 1 24.89 9.75 -7.89
C GLU A 1 23.42 9.38 -7.75
N ILE A 2 23.02 8.36 -6.97
CA ILE A 2 21.62 7.88 -6.92
C ILE A 2 20.68 8.77 -6.06
N ARG A 3 21.22 9.45 -5.04
CA ARG A 3 20.46 10.30 -4.11
C ARG A 3 19.58 11.38 -4.79
N PRO A 4 20.08 12.19 -5.75
CA PRO A 4 19.25 13.20 -6.41
C PRO A 4 18.15 12.61 -7.30
N GLN A 5 18.36 11.42 -7.89
CA GLN A 5 17.34 10.74 -8.69
C GLN A 5 16.20 10.23 -7.80
N CYS A 6 16.54 9.65 -6.65
CA CYS A 6 15.54 9.26 -5.66
C CYS A 6 14.73 10.46 -5.16
N GLU A 7 15.36 11.58 -4.81
CA GLU A 7 14.65 12.79 -4.37
C GLU A 7 13.75 13.39 -5.45
N THR A 8 14.16 13.31 -6.72
CA THR A 8 13.34 13.81 -7.83
C THR A 8 12.09 12.96 -8.02
N VAL A 9 12.23 11.63 -7.96
CA VAL A 9 11.09 10.69 -8.03
C VAL A 9 10.18 10.85 -6.81
N LEU A 10 10.76 10.98 -5.61
CA LEU A 10 10.02 11.19 -4.37
C LEU A 10 9.21 12.49 -4.41
N ASN A 11 9.81 13.57 -4.89
CA ASN A 11 9.17 14.88 -5.01
C ASN A 11 8.09 14.91 -6.09
N ALA A 12 8.28 14.19 -7.20
CA ALA A 12 7.27 14.04 -8.24
C ALA A 12 6.05 13.25 -7.75
N LEU A 13 6.28 12.14 -7.01
CA LEU A 13 5.22 11.36 -6.38
C LEU A 13 4.45 12.17 -5.33
N ASN A 14 5.17 12.89 -4.47
CA ASN A 14 4.57 13.74 -3.42
C ASN A 14 3.65 14.84 -4.00
N LYS A 15 4.01 15.42 -5.16
CA LYS A 15 3.18 16.43 -5.84
C LYS A 15 1.90 15.85 -6.44
N ASN A 16 1.97 14.64 -6.99
CA ASN A 16 0.82 13.99 -7.62
C ASN A 16 -0.24 13.53 -6.61
N PHE A 17 0.13 13.38 -5.33
CA PHE A 17 -0.75 12.83 -4.31
C PHE A 17 -1.62 13.85 -3.56
N GLN A 18 -1.44 15.16 -3.80
CA GLN A 18 -2.21 16.18 -3.08
C GLN A 18 -3.70 16.20 -3.51
N GLY A 19 -4.58 15.73 -2.61
CA GLY A 19 -6.01 16.00 -2.58
C GLY A 19 -6.90 15.04 -3.36
N ALA A 20 -6.76 14.99 -4.70
CA ALA A 20 -7.60 14.14 -5.54
C ALA A 20 -7.17 12.66 -5.56
N GLY A 21 -5.89 12.40 -5.27
CA GLY A 21 -5.29 11.06 -5.28
C GLY A 21 -5.94 10.09 -4.28
N TRP A 22 -6.24 10.55 -3.05
CA TRP A 22 -6.77 9.69 -1.99
C TRP A 22 -8.13 9.07 -2.27
N LYS A 23 -9.06 9.85 -2.84
CA LYS A 23 -10.38 9.32 -3.22
C LYS A 23 -10.26 8.31 -4.35
N GLN A 24 -9.38 8.58 -5.31
CA GLN A 24 -9.12 7.68 -6.42
C GLN A 24 -8.43 6.40 -5.95
N PHE A 25 -7.51 6.51 -5.00
CA PHE A 25 -6.82 5.41 -4.35
C PHE A 25 -7.77 4.50 -3.56
N GLN A 26 -8.61 5.07 -2.69
CA GLN A 26 -9.62 4.32 -1.96
C GLN A 26 -10.58 3.59 -2.90
N ARG A 27 -10.95 4.23 -4.02
CA ARG A 27 -11.79 3.60 -5.04
C ARG A 27 -11.08 2.43 -5.71
N ARG A 28 -9.82 2.59 -6.10
CA ARG A 28 -8.99 1.52 -6.69
C ARG A 28 -8.81 0.34 -5.74
N LEU A 29 -8.60 0.59 -4.44
CA LEU A 29 -8.58 -0.45 -3.42
C LEU A 29 -9.92 -1.20 -3.30
N GLY A 30 -11.02 -0.44 -3.32
CA GLY A 30 -12.37 -1.00 -3.32
C GLY A 30 -12.65 -1.88 -4.54
N GLU A 31 -12.12 -1.50 -5.71
CA GLU A 31 -12.24 -2.25 -6.97
C GLU A 31 -11.31 -3.48 -7.01
N LEU A 32 -10.16 -3.44 -6.35
CA LEU A 32 -9.16 -4.52 -6.33
C LEU A 32 -9.59 -5.69 -5.42
N ARG A 33 -10.32 -5.42 -4.34
CA ARG A 33 -10.83 -6.47 -3.43
C ARG A 33 -11.72 -7.52 -4.11
N PRO A 34 -12.80 -7.16 -4.85
CA PRO A 34 -13.62 -8.15 -5.54
C PRO A 34 -12.84 -8.87 -6.64
N LEU A 35 -11.92 -8.18 -7.31
CA LEU A 35 -11.05 -8.81 -8.31
C LEU A 35 -10.18 -9.90 -7.69
N LYS A 36 -9.54 -9.63 -6.54
CA LYS A 36 -8.74 -10.62 -5.79
C LYS A 36 -9.58 -11.82 -5.36
N SER A 37 -10.79 -11.56 -4.86
CA SER A 37 -11.71 -12.63 -4.44
C SER A 37 -12.10 -13.52 -5.63
N HIS A 38 -12.50 -12.91 -6.75
CA HIS A 38 -12.89 -13.64 -7.95
C HIS A 38 -11.71 -14.42 -8.54
N LEU A 39 -10.52 -13.84 -8.54
CA LEU A 39 -9.32 -14.52 -9.02
C LEU A 39 -8.94 -15.73 -8.14
N SER A 40 -9.16 -15.65 -6.83
CA SER A 40 -8.99 -16.79 -5.91
C SER A 40 -10.02 -17.90 -6.14
N GLU A 41 -11.27 -17.54 -6.47
CA GLU A 41 -12.32 -18.50 -6.81
C GLU A 41 -12.02 -19.21 -8.14
N VAL A 42 -11.62 -18.44 -9.17
CA VAL A 42 -11.18 -18.99 -10.46
C VAL A 42 -9.97 -19.90 -10.27
N GLN A 43 -8.99 -19.52 -9.45
CA GLN A 43 -7.85 -20.38 -9.13
C GLN A 43 -8.29 -21.72 -8.55
N SER A 44 -9.20 -21.71 -7.57
CA SER A 44 -9.72 -22.96 -6.98
C SER A 44 -10.40 -23.82 -8.04
N THR A 45 -11.25 -23.20 -8.87
CA THR A 45 -11.99 -23.90 -9.92
C THR A 45 -11.05 -24.53 -10.94
N VAL A 46 -10.04 -23.80 -11.39
CA VAL A 46 -9.00 -24.30 -12.32
C VAL A 46 -8.22 -25.46 -11.70
N GLN A 47 -7.92 -25.38 -10.41
CA GLN A 47 -7.26 -26.47 -9.69
C GLN A 47 -8.13 -27.72 -9.58
N ASP A 48 -9.44 -27.57 -9.36
CA ASP A 48 -10.38 -28.68 -9.28
C ASP A 48 -10.59 -29.33 -10.66
N VAL A 49 -10.72 -28.52 -11.72
CA VAL A 49 -10.78 -29.02 -13.10
C VAL A 49 -9.49 -29.77 -13.46
N ARG A 50 -8.32 -29.21 -13.12
CA ARG A 50 -7.03 -29.86 -13.36
C ARG A 50 -6.95 -31.22 -12.68
N ARG A 51 -7.40 -31.33 -11.42
CA ARG A 51 -7.42 -32.61 -10.68
C ARG A 51 -8.36 -33.61 -11.35
N ALA A 52 -9.58 -33.21 -11.69
CA ALA A 52 -10.54 -34.08 -12.34
C ALA A 52 -10.03 -34.61 -13.70
N LEU A 53 -9.36 -33.75 -14.49
CA LEU A 53 -8.73 -34.17 -15.74
C LEU A 53 -7.56 -35.14 -15.51
N TYR A 54 -6.74 -34.88 -14.49
CA TYR A 54 -5.63 -35.75 -14.13
C TYR A 54 -6.11 -37.13 -13.65
N ASP A 55 -7.15 -37.16 -12.81
CA ASP A 55 -7.73 -38.40 -12.29
C ASP A 55 -8.26 -39.30 -13.42
N VAL A 56 -8.87 -38.69 -14.44
CA VAL A 56 -9.29 -39.40 -15.66
C VAL A 56 -8.09 -39.92 -16.46
N LEU A 57 -7.06 -39.10 -16.65
CA LEU A 57 -5.88 -39.45 -17.46
C LEU A 57 -5.06 -40.59 -16.84
N VAL A 58 -5.16 -40.80 -15.53
CA VAL A 58 -4.44 -41.86 -14.80
C VAL A 58 -5.09 -43.24 -14.97
N SER A 59 -6.35 -43.30 -15.42
CA SER A 59 -7.15 -44.53 -15.48
C SER A 59 -7.45 -44.94 -16.92
N ASP A 60 -6.60 -45.84 -17.47
CA ASP A 60 -6.80 -46.44 -18.79
C ASP A 60 -8.19 -47.11 -18.93
N GLU A 61 -8.70 -47.70 -17.85
CA GLU A 61 -10.03 -48.30 -17.79
C GLU A 61 -11.14 -47.26 -17.97
N ASP A 62 -11.06 -46.12 -17.29
CA ASP A 62 -12.03 -45.03 -17.41
C ASP A 62 -11.97 -44.39 -18.81
N MET A 63 -10.78 -44.22 -19.36
CA MET A 63 -10.59 -43.69 -20.72
C MET A 63 -11.16 -44.63 -21.79
N ALA A 64 -10.92 -45.94 -21.67
CA ALA A 64 -11.51 -46.94 -22.57
C ALA A 64 -13.04 -47.00 -22.45
N ALA A 65 -13.58 -46.81 -21.24
CA ALA A 65 -15.02 -46.81 -20.99
C ALA A 65 -15.77 -45.61 -21.62
N MET A 66 -15.07 -44.54 -22.00
CA MET A 66 -15.68 -43.35 -22.63
C MET A 66 -16.16 -43.58 -24.07
N TYR A 67 -15.74 -44.68 -24.71
CA TYR A 67 -16.15 -45.04 -26.07
C TYR A 67 -17.55 -45.65 -26.12
N LEU A 68 -18.54 -44.90 -25.65
CA LEU A 68 -19.94 -45.33 -25.50
C LEU A 68 -20.61 -45.65 -26.85
N THR A 69 -20.28 -44.90 -27.91
CA THR A 69 -20.82 -45.15 -29.26
C THR A 69 -20.34 -46.50 -29.79
N SER A 70 -19.04 -46.79 -29.67
CA SER A 70 -18.45 -48.07 -30.08
C SER A 70 -19.00 -49.24 -29.26
N LYS A 71 -19.19 -49.05 -27.95
CA LYS A 71 -19.79 -50.04 -27.05
C LYS A 71 -21.24 -50.35 -27.44
N ARG A 72 -22.02 -49.33 -27.80
CA ARG A 72 -23.41 -49.50 -28.26
C ARG A 72 -23.47 -50.30 -29.57
N ASP A 73 -22.59 -50.00 -30.52
CA ASP A 73 -22.66 -50.55 -31.86
C ASP A 73 -22.07 -51.98 -31.95
N THR A 74 -21.03 -52.28 -31.15
CA THR A 74 -20.38 -53.61 -31.12
C THR A 74 -20.87 -54.53 -30.00
N GLY A 75 -21.53 -53.98 -28.98
CA GLY A 75 -21.97 -54.69 -27.78
C GLY A 75 -20.84 -55.17 -26.87
N LYS A 76 -19.61 -54.71 -27.11
CA LYS A 76 -18.39 -55.11 -26.36
C LYS A 76 -17.63 -53.88 -25.90
N ASP A 77 -16.92 -54.04 -24.79
CA ASP A 77 -15.97 -53.04 -24.32
C ASP A 77 -14.73 -53.01 -25.23
N ARG A 78 -14.17 -51.82 -25.43
CA ARG A 78 -12.89 -51.64 -26.13
C ARG A 78 -11.75 -52.21 -25.28
N ALA A 79 -10.64 -52.55 -25.93
CA ALA A 79 -9.45 -52.95 -25.19
C ALA A 79 -8.96 -51.78 -24.33
N ILE A 80 -8.47 -52.07 -23.13
CA ILE A 80 -7.98 -51.05 -22.19
C ILE A 80 -6.82 -50.26 -22.79
N SER A 81 -6.08 -50.78 -23.78
CA SER A 81 -5.01 -50.05 -24.46
C SER A 81 -5.45 -49.19 -25.65
N ASP A 82 -6.75 -49.20 -26.01
CA ASP A 82 -7.29 -48.56 -27.23
C ASP A 82 -8.01 -47.23 -26.89
N HIS A 83 -7.31 -46.33 -26.20
CA HIS A 83 -7.80 -45.02 -25.76
C HIS A 83 -6.96 -43.80 -26.19
N THR A 84 -6.03 -43.98 -27.14
CA THR A 84 -5.07 -42.94 -27.54
C THR A 84 -5.72 -41.60 -27.94
N GLU A 85 -6.85 -41.62 -28.66
CA GLU A 85 -7.51 -40.38 -29.09
C GLU A 85 -8.09 -39.58 -27.91
N VAL A 86 -8.63 -40.28 -26.90
CA VAL A 86 -9.19 -39.66 -25.69
C VAL A 86 -8.07 -39.13 -24.80
N GLU A 87 -6.99 -39.89 -24.68
CA GLU A 87 -5.78 -39.51 -23.95
C GLU A 87 -5.17 -38.22 -24.53
N GLU A 88 -4.87 -38.19 -25.83
CA GLU A 88 -4.32 -37.00 -26.51
C GLU A 88 -5.24 -35.77 -26.36
N MET A 89 -6.56 -35.97 -26.43
CA MET A 89 -7.53 -34.90 -26.23
C MET A 89 -7.48 -34.36 -24.80
N PHE A 90 -7.49 -35.23 -23.79
CA PHE A 90 -7.44 -34.81 -22.40
C PHE A 90 -6.09 -34.23 -21.99
N GLU A 91 -4.97 -34.72 -22.52
CA GLU A 91 -3.66 -34.10 -22.35
C GLU A 91 -3.65 -32.66 -22.91
N ASN A 92 -4.24 -32.44 -24.08
CA ASN A 92 -4.35 -31.11 -24.66
C ASN A 92 -5.18 -30.17 -23.76
N TYR A 93 -6.33 -30.65 -23.28
CA TYR A 93 -7.15 -29.88 -22.34
C TYR A 93 -6.42 -29.63 -21.00
N LEU A 94 -5.68 -30.62 -20.49
CA LEU A 94 -4.90 -30.48 -19.27
C LEU A 94 -3.82 -29.40 -19.45
N MET A 95 -3.10 -29.40 -20.58
CA MET A 95 -2.16 -28.33 -20.90
C MET A 95 -2.84 -26.96 -20.93
N GLN A 96 -4.00 -26.82 -21.57
CA GLN A 96 -4.73 -25.55 -21.60
C GLN A 96 -5.11 -25.07 -20.18
N VAL A 97 -5.58 -25.98 -19.33
CA VAL A 97 -5.91 -25.68 -17.93
C VAL A 97 -4.67 -25.27 -17.14
N GLU A 98 -3.51 -25.88 -17.40
CA GLU A 98 -2.23 -25.48 -16.78
C GLU A 98 -1.77 -24.09 -17.21
N PHE A 99 -1.93 -23.73 -18.48
CA PHE A 99 -1.68 -22.36 -18.96
C PHE A 99 -2.56 -21.34 -18.24
N VAL A 100 -3.87 -21.61 -18.14
CA VAL A 100 -4.80 -20.73 -17.41
C VAL A 100 -4.42 -20.66 -15.92
N ALA A 101 -4.03 -21.77 -15.30
CA ALA A 101 -3.60 -21.79 -13.91
C ALA A 101 -2.37 -20.89 -13.69
N HIS A 102 -1.40 -20.92 -14.61
CA HIS A 102 -0.24 -20.07 -14.58
C HIS A 102 -0.60 -18.58 -14.70
N ASP A 103 -1.47 -18.23 -15.66
CA ASP A 103 -1.90 -16.83 -15.85
C ASP A 103 -2.63 -16.28 -14.62
N VAL A 104 -3.51 -17.08 -14.02
CA VAL A 104 -4.19 -16.73 -12.76
C VAL A 104 -3.18 -16.47 -11.64
N GLN A 105 -2.16 -17.32 -11.50
CA GLN A 105 -1.09 -17.11 -10.51
C GLN A 105 -0.31 -15.82 -10.79
N GLU A 106 -0.05 -15.49 -12.04
CA GLU A 106 0.68 -14.27 -12.41
C GLU A 106 -0.14 -13.00 -12.12
N TYR A 107 -1.46 -13.03 -12.37
CA TYR A 107 -2.36 -11.96 -11.95
C TYR A 107 -2.42 -11.83 -10.44
N GLN A 108 -2.40 -12.93 -9.68
CA GLN A 108 -2.37 -12.88 -8.21
C GLN A 108 -1.09 -12.22 -7.68
N LYS A 109 0.07 -12.55 -8.26
CA LYS A 109 1.33 -11.88 -7.93
C LYS A 109 1.27 -10.39 -8.26
N SER A 110 0.71 -10.03 -9.41
CA SER A 110 0.56 -8.64 -9.82
C SER A 110 -0.32 -7.84 -8.85
N ILE A 111 -1.44 -8.42 -8.40
CA ILE A 111 -2.30 -7.83 -7.36
C ILE A 111 -1.52 -7.66 -6.04
N LYS A 112 -0.77 -8.67 -5.62
CA LYS A 112 0.04 -8.60 -4.39
C LYS A 112 1.11 -7.50 -4.46
N ASN A 113 1.79 -7.37 -5.59
CA ASN A 113 2.78 -6.30 -5.80
C ASN A 113 2.12 -4.91 -5.70
N ILE A 114 0.89 -4.76 -6.18
CA ILE A 114 0.11 -3.53 -6.02
C ILE A 114 -0.24 -3.29 -4.54
N GLU A 115 -0.68 -4.31 -3.81
CA GLU A 115 -0.96 -4.22 -2.36
C GLU A 115 0.29 -3.78 -1.57
N GLU A 116 1.45 -4.38 -1.84
CA GLU A 116 2.73 -3.98 -1.23
C GLU A 116 3.10 -2.53 -1.57
N GLY A 117 2.87 -2.09 -2.81
CA GLY A 117 3.05 -0.70 -3.21
C GLY A 117 2.16 0.28 -2.45
N ILE A 118 0.90 -0.11 -2.20
CA ILE A 118 -0.09 0.65 -1.43
C ILE A 118 0.33 0.76 0.04
N GLU A 119 0.83 -0.33 0.63
CA GLU A 119 1.33 -0.32 2.01
C GLU A 119 2.51 0.63 2.18
N LEU A 120 3.49 0.58 1.26
CA LEU A 120 4.63 1.49 1.26
C LEU A 120 4.19 2.96 1.15
N GLU A 121 3.21 3.24 0.31
CA GLU A 121 2.68 4.60 0.15
C GLU A 121 1.95 5.09 1.40
N LEU A 122 1.15 4.23 2.04
CA LEU A 122 0.48 4.57 3.29
C LEU A 122 1.49 4.88 4.41
N ASP A 123 2.59 4.15 4.47
CA ASP A 123 3.66 4.38 5.44
C ASP A 123 4.37 5.71 5.20
N VAL A 124 4.63 6.07 3.92
CA VAL A 124 5.15 7.40 3.57
C VAL A 124 4.20 8.48 4.08
N VAL A 125 2.90 8.33 3.85
CA VAL A 125 1.90 9.31 4.26
C VAL A 125 1.85 9.43 5.78
N ARG A 126 1.84 8.31 6.50
CA ARG A 126 1.91 8.31 7.97
C ARG A 126 3.16 9.05 8.45
N ASN A 127 4.31 8.81 7.82
CA ASN A 127 5.56 9.49 8.17
C ASN A 127 5.46 11.01 7.93
N THR A 128 4.83 11.45 6.83
CA THR A 128 4.60 12.88 6.60
C THR A 128 3.68 13.50 7.66
N MET A 129 2.63 12.80 8.08
CA MET A 129 1.71 13.28 9.13
C MET A 129 2.42 13.41 10.48
N LEU A 130 3.17 12.38 10.89
CA LEU A 130 3.95 12.39 12.13
C LEU A 130 4.96 13.55 12.15
N ARG A 131 5.60 13.81 11.01
CA ARG A 131 6.52 14.93 10.88
C ARG A 131 5.81 16.29 11.03
N MET A 132 4.62 16.45 10.47
CA MET A 132 3.82 17.68 10.64
C MET A 132 3.40 17.86 12.11
N GLU A 133 2.96 16.78 12.77
CA GLU A 133 2.60 16.81 14.19
C GLU A 133 3.76 17.20 15.08
N LEU A 134 4.95 16.65 14.81
CA LEU A 134 6.18 17.02 15.52
C LEU A 134 6.50 18.52 15.38
N MET A 135 6.35 19.08 14.18
CA MET A 135 6.56 20.52 13.95
C MET A 135 5.56 21.39 14.72
N LEU A 136 4.28 21.01 14.75
CA LEU A 136 3.25 21.70 15.53
C LEU A 136 3.51 21.59 17.03
N SER A 137 3.95 20.44 17.50
CA SER A 137 4.29 20.19 18.91
C SER A 137 5.47 21.06 19.35
N VAL A 138 6.56 21.11 18.57
CA VAL A 138 7.69 22.00 18.90
C VAL A 138 7.27 23.47 18.87
N GLY A 139 6.44 23.87 17.88
CA GLY A 139 5.88 25.22 17.82
C GLY A 139 5.02 25.57 19.04
N SER A 140 4.19 24.64 19.52
CA SER A 140 3.34 24.84 20.68
C SER A 140 4.14 25.02 21.97
N ILE A 141 5.25 24.29 22.12
CA ILE A 141 6.18 24.44 23.26
C ILE A 141 6.79 25.86 23.27
N VAL A 142 7.21 26.39 22.11
CA VAL A 142 7.75 27.76 22.03
C VAL A 142 6.70 28.80 22.41
N VAL A 143 5.47 28.66 21.91
CA VAL A 143 4.35 29.55 22.26
C VAL A 143 4.01 29.44 23.75
N ALA A 144 3.99 28.24 24.32
CA ALA A 144 3.72 28.01 25.74
C ALA A 144 4.76 28.71 26.62
N CYS A 145 6.05 28.60 26.30
CA CYS A 145 7.10 29.33 27.01
C CYS A 145 6.90 30.86 26.93
N GLY A 146 6.58 31.40 25.75
CA GLY A 146 6.28 32.83 25.59
C GLY A 146 5.06 33.28 26.40
N ALA A 147 4.01 32.46 26.44
CA ALA A 147 2.82 32.70 27.25
C ALA A 147 3.12 32.66 28.76
N LEU A 148 4.01 31.76 29.23
CA LEU A 148 4.45 31.72 30.62
C LEU A 148 5.17 33.02 31.01
N PHE A 149 6.13 33.50 30.22
CA PHE A 149 6.81 34.77 30.50
C PHE A 149 5.84 35.96 30.46
N THR A 150 4.95 35.98 29.47
CA THR A 150 3.89 37.01 29.38
C THR A 150 2.99 36.98 30.62
N GLY A 151 2.62 35.79 31.11
CA GLY A 151 1.82 35.61 32.31
C GLY A 151 2.54 36.04 33.59
N LEU A 152 3.83 35.70 33.74
CA LEU A 152 4.64 36.12 34.90
C LEU A 152 4.70 37.65 35.05
N PHE A 153 4.87 38.38 33.95
CA PHE A 153 4.89 39.84 33.94
C PHE A 153 3.50 40.49 33.87
N GLY A 154 2.47 39.75 33.45
CA GLY A 154 1.07 40.21 33.45
C GLY A 154 0.37 40.03 34.80
N MET A 155 0.97 39.31 35.76
CA MET A 155 0.47 39.17 37.12
C MET A 155 0.81 40.41 37.96
N ASN A 156 -0.13 40.82 38.82
CA ASN A 156 -0.04 41.97 39.73
C ASN A 156 0.93 41.72 40.92
N LEU A 157 2.19 41.44 40.61
CA LEU A 157 3.30 41.42 41.55
C LEU A 157 3.99 42.79 41.50
N LEU A 158 4.44 43.32 42.65
CA LEU A 158 5.24 44.55 42.74
C LEU A 158 6.60 44.34 42.04
N SER A 159 6.58 44.41 40.72
CA SER A 159 7.77 44.43 39.89
C SER A 159 8.25 45.87 39.89
N HIS A 160 9.36 46.13 40.61
CA HIS A 160 9.99 47.46 40.70
C HIS A 160 10.46 48.04 39.33
N LEU A 161 10.10 47.38 38.22
CA LEU A 161 10.33 47.72 36.82
C LEU A 161 9.21 48.58 36.20
N GLU A 162 8.08 48.76 36.89
CA GLU A 162 6.91 49.52 36.39
C GLU A 162 7.12 51.04 36.31
N ASN A 163 8.08 51.60 37.07
CA ASN A 163 8.32 53.04 37.12
C ASN A 163 8.85 53.65 35.81
N ASN A 164 9.31 52.83 34.87
CA ASN A 164 9.85 53.28 33.59
C ASN A 164 8.92 52.87 32.43
N ALA A 165 8.30 53.85 31.77
CA ALA A 165 7.42 53.63 30.61
C ALA A 165 8.06 52.83 29.46
N SER A 166 9.39 52.81 29.38
CA SER A 166 10.16 52.07 28.37
C SER A 166 10.28 50.56 28.62
N MET A 167 10.12 50.10 29.87
CA MET A 167 10.34 48.69 30.23
C MET A 167 9.33 47.73 29.58
N PHE A 168 8.08 48.16 29.41
CA PHE A 168 7.05 47.39 28.73
C PHE A 168 7.43 47.06 27.26
N TYR A 169 7.97 48.06 26.54
CA TYR A 169 8.41 47.86 25.16
C TYR A 169 9.64 46.95 25.07
N VAL A 170 10.58 47.06 26.02
CA VAL A 170 11.78 46.22 26.07
C VAL A 170 11.44 44.76 26.32
N VAL A 171 10.59 44.47 27.31
CA VAL A 171 10.16 43.10 27.64
C VAL A 171 9.35 42.47 26.49
N SER A 172 8.44 43.25 25.90
CA SER A 172 7.68 42.80 24.72
C SER A 172 8.61 42.45 23.56
N LEU A 173 9.56 43.33 23.24
CA LEU A 173 10.52 43.09 22.15
C LEU A 173 11.43 41.89 22.43
N PHE A 174 11.81 41.67 23.69
CA PHE A 174 12.61 40.51 24.10
C PHE A 174 11.83 39.20 23.96
N ILE A 175 10.56 39.16 24.37
CA ILE A 175 9.71 37.96 24.24
C ILE A 175 9.45 37.65 22.76
N PHE A 176 9.03 38.63 21.96
CA PHE A 176 8.80 38.44 20.52
C PHE A 176 10.09 38.06 19.77
N GLY A 177 11.20 38.74 20.06
CA GLY A 177 12.50 38.43 19.48
C GLY A 177 13.02 37.06 19.88
N GLY A 178 12.87 36.68 21.16
CA GLY A 178 13.26 35.39 21.69
C GLY A 178 12.47 34.24 21.07
N MET A 179 11.15 34.38 20.93
CA MET A 179 10.30 33.39 20.25
C MET A 179 10.68 33.26 18.76
N ALA A 180 10.88 34.37 18.05
CA ALA A 180 11.28 34.36 16.65
C ALA A 180 12.65 33.71 16.44
N PHE A 181 13.61 33.98 17.32
CA PHE A 181 14.93 33.36 17.30
C PHE A 181 14.87 31.85 17.58
N ALA A 182 14.10 31.43 18.60
CA ALA A 182 13.91 30.03 18.94
C ALA A 182 13.26 29.24 17.79
N LEU A 183 12.18 29.76 17.20
CA LEU A 183 11.54 29.14 16.03
C LEU A 183 12.51 29.07 14.84
N SER A 184 13.27 30.13 14.58
CA SER A 184 14.24 30.15 13.50
C SER A 184 15.35 29.10 13.68
N LYS A 185 15.86 28.92 14.91
CA LYS A 185 16.86 27.89 15.22
C LYS A 185 16.32 26.48 15.10
N VAL A 186 15.10 26.24 15.57
CA VAL A 186 14.41 24.96 15.43
C VAL A 186 14.18 24.63 13.95
N VAL A 187 13.65 25.56 13.16
CA VAL A 187 13.41 25.37 11.73
C VAL A 187 14.73 25.13 10.98
N MET A 188 15.80 25.84 11.34
CA MET A 188 17.13 25.66 10.74
C MET A 188 17.74 24.29 11.12
N TYR A 189 17.57 23.85 12.37
CA TYR A 189 18.00 22.52 12.81
C TYR A 189 17.25 21.43 12.05
N CYS A 190 15.93 21.55 11.92
CA CYS A 190 15.14 20.60 11.13
C CYS A 190 15.52 20.62 9.63
N ARG A 191 15.89 21.78 9.07
CA ARG A 191 16.38 21.89 7.68
C ARG A 191 17.74 21.24 7.46
N THR A 192 18.65 21.36 8.44
CA THR A 192 20.03 20.87 8.32
C THR A 192 20.12 19.36 8.49
N GLU A 193 19.29 18.77 9.33
CA GLU A 193 19.19 17.31 9.52
C GLU A 193 18.45 16.59 8.38
N GLY A 194 18.05 17.29 7.30
CA GLY A 194 17.30 16.69 6.19
C GLY A 194 15.88 16.24 6.58
N ILE A 195 15.42 16.65 7.76
CA ILE A 195 14.03 16.48 8.19
C ILE A 195 13.16 17.49 7.46
N LEU A 196 13.68 18.55 6.80
CA LEU A 196 12.88 19.49 5.99
C LEU A 196 12.98 19.27 4.48
#